data_AF-A0A2J5PDK8-F1
#
_entry.id   AF-A0A2J5PDK8-F1
#
_cell.length_a   1.000
_cell.length_b   1.000
_cell.length_c   1.000
_cell.angle_alpha   90.00
_cell.angle_beta   90.00
_cell.angle_gamma   90.00
#
_symmetry.space_group_name_H-M   'P 1'
#
loop_
_entity.id
_entity.type
_entity.pdbx_description
1 polymer ?
#
loop_
_entity_poly.entity_id
_entity_poly.type
_entity_poly.pdbx_seq_one_letter_code
_entity_poly.pdbx_strand_id
1 'polypeptide(L)'
;VMKTSAVPVENQIIEAPAVVFESQHDVLPAFEAGLLDKDCVVVVRHQGPKANGMPELHKLMPPLGVLLDRRFKIALVTDGRLSGASGKVPSAIHVTPEAYDGGLLAKVRDGDIIRVNGQTGELTLLVDDAELAARQAHIPDLSGSRVGTGREMFGALREKLSGAEQGATCINF
;
A
#
# COMPACT_ATOMS: atom_id res chain seq x y z
N VAL A 1 -2.58 -6.17 7.60
CA VAL A 1 -3.78 -7.05 7.61
C VAL A 1 -4.09 -7.52 6.19
N MET A 2 -4.56 -8.75 5.98
CA MET A 2 -4.99 -9.25 4.67
C MET A 2 -6.22 -10.14 4.82
N LYS A 3 -7.25 -9.92 3.98
CA LYS A 3 -8.47 -10.74 3.96
C LYS A 3 -8.35 -11.81 2.87
N THR A 4 -8.27 -13.07 3.27
CA THR A 4 -8.03 -14.21 2.36
C THR A 4 -9.31 -14.89 1.87
N SER A 5 -10.48 -14.51 2.40
CA SER A 5 -11.74 -15.25 2.21
C SER A 5 -12.20 -15.38 0.75
N ALA A 6 -11.82 -14.45 -0.12
CA ALA A 6 -12.15 -14.46 -1.56
C ALA A 6 -10.92 -14.60 -2.45
N VAL A 7 -9.73 -14.79 -1.86
CA VAL A 7 -8.46 -14.94 -2.60
C VAL A 7 -8.26 -16.43 -2.92
N PRO A 8 -8.18 -16.81 -4.21
CA PRO A 8 -7.90 -18.19 -4.60
C PRO A 8 -6.60 -18.69 -3.98
N VAL A 9 -6.55 -19.96 -3.57
CA VAL A 9 -5.42 -20.54 -2.82
C VAL A 9 -4.10 -20.36 -3.57
N GLU A 10 -4.13 -20.51 -4.90
CA GLU A 10 -2.98 -20.34 -5.80
C GLU A 10 -2.44 -18.90 -5.89
N ASN A 11 -3.19 -17.93 -5.37
CA ASN A 11 -2.85 -16.51 -5.34
C ASN A 11 -2.70 -15.99 -3.90
N GLN A 12 -2.74 -16.86 -2.89
CA GLN A 12 -2.50 -16.45 -1.50
C GLN A 12 -1.03 -16.21 -1.19
N ILE A 13 -0.12 -16.72 -2.03
CA ILE A 13 1.33 -16.46 -1.94
C ILE A 13 1.77 -15.83 -3.25
N ILE A 14 2.18 -14.56 -3.17
CA ILE A 14 2.75 -13.81 -4.30
C ILE A 14 4.15 -13.39 -3.92
N GLU A 15 5.12 -13.68 -4.78
CA GLU A 15 6.48 -13.14 -4.72
C GLU A 15 6.81 -12.56 -6.08
N ALA A 16 6.95 -11.24 -6.16
CA ALA A 16 7.13 -10.55 -7.43
C ALA A 16 7.82 -9.18 -7.23
N PRO A 17 8.36 -8.58 -8.32
CA PRO A 17 8.95 -7.26 -8.27
C PRO A 17 7.92 -6.18 -7.90
N ALA A 18 8.34 -5.21 -7.09
CA ALA A 18 7.53 -4.08 -6.70
C ALA A 18 7.32 -3.10 -7.86
N VAL A 19 6.12 -2.55 -7.97
CA VAL A 19 5.82 -1.36 -8.76
C VAL A 19 5.23 -0.32 -7.82
N VAL A 20 5.96 0.77 -7.58
CA VAL A 20 5.70 1.73 -6.51
C VAL A 20 4.92 2.93 -7.04
N PHE A 21 3.85 3.28 -6.34
CA PHE A 21 3.01 4.42 -6.60
C PHE A 21 2.82 5.26 -5.33
N GLU A 22 2.70 6.57 -5.51
CA GLU A 22 2.42 7.53 -4.43
C GLU A 22 0.91 7.84 -4.33
N SER A 23 0.13 7.51 -5.37
CA SER A 23 -1.31 7.77 -5.44
C SER A 23 -2.04 6.67 -6.19
N GLN A 24 -3.25 6.33 -5.72
CA GLN A 24 -4.14 5.41 -6.46
C GLN A 24 -4.52 5.93 -7.85
N HIS A 25 -4.38 7.24 -8.10
CA HIS A 25 -4.70 7.86 -9.39
C HIS A 25 -3.68 7.53 -10.48
N ASP A 26 -2.49 7.09 -10.10
CA ASP A 26 -1.40 6.79 -11.04
C ASP A 26 -1.45 5.33 -11.52
N VAL A 27 -2.17 4.47 -10.79
CA VAL A 27 -2.27 3.03 -11.09
C VAL A 27 -3.09 2.77 -12.35
N LEU A 28 -4.21 3.47 -12.55
CA LEU A 28 -5.06 3.27 -13.72
C LEU A 28 -4.35 3.68 -15.03
N PRO A 29 -3.71 4.87 -15.13
CA PRO A 29 -2.90 5.22 -16.30
C PRO A 29 -1.77 4.21 -16.57
N ALA A 30 -1.09 3.71 -15.53
CA ALA A 30 -0.03 2.71 -15.69
C ALA A 30 -0.57 1.36 -16.21
N PHE A 31 -1.76 0.95 -15.73
CA PHE A 31 -2.48 -0.20 -16.23
C PHE A 31 -2.88 -0.04 -17.71
N GLU A 32 -3.48 1.09 -18.07
CA GLU A 32 -3.91 1.40 -19.45
C GLU A 32 -2.72 1.46 -20.43
N ALA A 33 -1.56 1.90 -19.96
CA ALA A 33 -0.31 1.90 -20.71
C ALA A 33 0.36 0.51 -20.82
N GLY A 34 -0.19 -0.53 -20.20
CA GLY A 34 0.37 -1.89 -20.21
C GLY A 34 1.62 -2.05 -19.33
N LEU A 35 1.96 -1.08 -18.48
CA LEU A 35 3.16 -1.13 -17.63
C LEU A 35 3.05 -2.18 -16.52
N LEU A 36 1.83 -2.60 -16.21
CA LEU A 36 1.50 -3.61 -15.21
C LEU A 36 1.24 -5.01 -15.82
N ASP A 37 1.49 -5.20 -17.12
CA ASP A 37 1.30 -6.49 -17.83
C ASP A 37 2.41 -7.49 -17.52
N LYS A 38 2.65 -7.73 -16.23
CA LYS A 38 3.69 -8.59 -15.68
C LYS A 38 3.34 -8.96 -14.24
N ASP A 39 3.98 -10.00 -13.74
CA ASP A 39 3.93 -10.33 -12.32
C ASP A 39 4.52 -9.17 -11.52
N CYS A 40 3.75 -8.65 -10.56
CA CYS A 40 4.20 -7.55 -9.73
C CYS A 40 3.45 -7.42 -8.40
N VAL A 41 4.14 -6.84 -7.41
CA VAL A 41 3.51 -6.34 -6.19
C VAL A 41 3.31 -4.84 -6.36
N VAL A 42 2.06 -4.42 -6.52
CA VAL A 42 1.70 -3.01 -6.61
C VAL A 42 1.76 -2.43 -5.20
N VAL A 43 2.65 -1.46 -5.00
CA VAL A 43 2.84 -0.77 -3.73
C VAL A 43 2.25 0.62 -3.84
N VAL A 44 1.24 0.94 -3.03
CA VAL A 44 0.67 2.30 -2.95
C VAL A 44 0.94 2.83 -1.55
N ARG A 45 1.91 3.72 -1.42
CA ARG A 45 2.36 4.25 -0.13
C ARG A 45 1.86 5.67 0.13
N HIS A 46 2.08 6.15 1.35
CA HIS A 46 1.62 7.48 1.81
C HIS A 46 0.10 7.63 1.79
N GLN A 47 -0.60 6.54 2.03
CA GLN A 47 -2.06 6.47 2.18
C GLN A 47 -2.48 6.21 3.63
N GLY A 48 -1.55 6.33 4.59
CA GLY A 48 -1.78 6.10 6.00
C GLY A 48 -2.54 7.23 6.72
N PRO A 49 -2.86 7.01 8.02
CA PRO A 49 -3.55 7.99 8.85
C PRO A 49 -2.90 9.38 8.84
N LYS A 50 -1.59 9.48 9.09
CA LYS A 50 -0.91 10.76 9.17
C LYS A 50 -0.63 11.36 7.79
N ALA A 51 -0.38 10.52 6.78
CA ALA A 51 -0.12 10.97 5.42
C ALA A 51 -1.28 11.82 4.87
N ASN A 52 -2.47 11.22 4.75
CA ASN A 52 -3.63 11.86 4.12
C ASN A 52 -4.98 11.49 4.76
N GLY A 53 -4.98 10.99 6.00
CA GLY A 53 -6.21 10.62 6.71
C GLY A 53 -6.78 9.25 6.34
N MET A 54 -5.98 8.41 5.68
CA MET A 54 -6.34 7.03 5.32
C MET A 54 -7.66 6.90 4.53
N PRO A 55 -7.79 7.54 3.35
CA PRO A 55 -8.97 7.41 2.50
C PRO A 55 -9.11 5.98 1.96
N GLU A 56 -10.32 5.62 1.55
CA GLU A 56 -10.55 4.34 0.87
C GLU A 56 -10.10 4.39 -0.59
N LEU A 57 -9.21 3.46 -0.97
CA LEU A 57 -8.59 3.38 -2.29
C LEU A 57 -9.42 2.53 -3.27
N HIS A 58 -10.62 3.00 -3.63
CA HIS A 58 -11.60 2.25 -4.43
C HIS A 58 -11.18 2.03 -5.90
N LYS A 59 -10.19 2.76 -6.42
CA LYS A 59 -9.78 2.66 -7.84
C LYS A 59 -8.81 1.51 -8.13
N LEU A 60 -8.29 0.84 -7.10
CA LEU A 60 -7.22 -0.17 -7.25
C LEU A 60 -7.73 -1.55 -7.64
N MET A 61 -8.83 -2.00 -7.04
CA MET A 61 -9.28 -3.40 -7.19
C MET A 61 -9.69 -3.78 -8.62
N PRO A 62 -10.40 -2.93 -9.40
CA PRO A 62 -10.78 -3.27 -10.77
C PRO A 62 -9.58 -3.59 -11.71
N PRO A 63 -8.57 -2.69 -11.88
CA PRO A 63 -7.46 -2.98 -12.80
C PRO A 63 -6.61 -4.18 -12.33
N LEU A 64 -6.33 -4.29 -11.03
CA LEU A 64 -5.56 -5.43 -10.50
C LEU A 64 -6.31 -6.77 -10.65
N GLY A 65 -7.64 -6.74 -10.53
CA GLY A 65 -8.49 -7.90 -10.78
C GLY A 65 -8.42 -8.39 -12.22
N VAL A 66 -8.33 -7.48 -13.20
CA VAL A 66 -8.16 -7.82 -14.62
C VAL A 66 -6.80 -8.47 -14.87
N LEU A 67 -5.73 -7.97 -14.24
CA LEU A 67 -4.40 -8.57 -14.37
C LEU A 67 -4.35 -10.00 -13.84
N LEU A 68 -5.05 -10.30 -12.74
CA LEU A 68 -5.20 -11.68 -12.25
C LEU A 68 -5.97 -12.57 -13.22
N ASP A 69 -7.03 -12.06 -13.87
CA ASP A 69 -7.76 -12.81 -14.89
C ASP A 69 -6.90 -13.13 -16.11
N ARG A 70 -5.93 -12.25 -16.41
CA ARG A 70 -4.88 -12.44 -17.42
C ARG A 70 -3.75 -13.38 -16.96
N ARG A 71 -3.90 -14.03 -15.79
CA ARG A 71 -2.99 -15.02 -15.19
C ARG A 71 -1.66 -14.46 -14.65
N PHE A 72 -1.52 -13.15 -14.51
CA PHE A 72 -0.39 -12.58 -13.80
C PHE A 72 -0.48 -12.82 -12.29
N LYS A 73 0.66 -12.85 -11.62
CA LYS A 73 0.80 -12.89 -10.17
C LYS A 73 0.83 -11.47 -9.63
N ILE A 74 -0.30 -11.04 -9.07
CA ILE A 74 -0.50 -9.65 -8.62
C ILE A 74 -0.85 -9.63 -7.14
N ALA A 75 -0.19 -8.77 -6.38
CA ALA A 75 -0.59 -8.40 -5.03
C ALA A 75 -0.60 -6.88 -4.84
N LEU A 76 -1.33 -6.42 -3.84
CA LEU A 76 -1.35 -5.03 -3.39
C LEU A 76 -0.72 -4.92 -2.00
N VAL A 77 0.11 -3.92 -1.79
CA VAL A 77 0.64 -3.53 -0.48
C VAL A 77 0.41 -2.04 -0.27
N THR A 78 -0.20 -1.66 0.84
CA THR A 78 -0.46 -0.25 1.16
C THR A 78 -0.54 0.01 2.67
N ASP A 79 -0.06 1.18 3.08
CA ASP A 79 -0.29 1.74 4.42
C ASP A 79 -1.71 2.33 4.57
N GLY A 80 -2.47 2.42 3.47
CA GLY A 80 -3.87 2.82 3.45
C GLY A 80 -4.86 1.67 3.55
N ARG A 81 -6.11 1.94 3.10
CA ARG A 81 -7.23 1.00 3.22
C ARG A 81 -8.07 0.86 1.93
N LEU A 82 -8.84 -0.22 1.87
CA LEU A 82 -9.85 -0.50 0.84
C LEU A 82 -11.25 -0.43 1.46
N SER A 83 -12.31 -0.53 0.65
CA SER A 83 -13.72 -0.44 1.05
C SER A 83 -14.25 -1.59 1.94
N GLY A 84 -13.37 -2.38 2.55
CA GLY A 84 -13.72 -3.51 3.43
C GLY A 84 -14.31 -4.74 2.72
N ALA A 85 -14.63 -4.64 1.43
CA ALA A 85 -15.09 -5.76 0.60
C ALA A 85 -13.96 -6.79 0.40
N SER A 86 -14.32 -8.07 0.42
CA SER A 86 -13.39 -9.14 0.05
C SER A 86 -13.16 -9.13 -1.46
N GLY A 87 -11.93 -8.86 -1.89
CA GLY A 87 -11.51 -9.00 -3.28
C GLY A 87 -10.75 -10.30 -3.54
N LYS A 88 -10.66 -10.69 -4.81
CA LYS A 88 -9.81 -11.82 -5.27
C LYS A 88 -8.32 -11.48 -5.29
N VAL A 89 -7.97 -10.19 -5.18
CA VAL A 89 -6.59 -9.69 -5.18
C VAL A 89 -6.00 -9.80 -3.77
N PRO A 90 -4.88 -10.51 -3.58
CA PRO A 90 -4.19 -10.55 -2.30
C PRO A 90 -3.70 -9.15 -1.94
N SER A 91 -4.21 -8.60 -0.84
CA SER A 91 -4.00 -7.21 -0.47
C SER A 91 -3.56 -7.10 0.99
N ALA A 92 -2.31 -6.70 1.21
CA ALA A 92 -1.79 -6.30 2.51
C ALA A 92 -2.10 -4.81 2.74
N ILE A 93 -3.07 -4.53 3.59
CA ILE A 93 -3.53 -3.18 3.93
C ILE A 93 -3.15 -2.82 5.37
N HIS A 94 -3.23 -1.53 5.71
CA HIS A 94 -2.85 -1.00 7.03
C HIS A 94 -1.41 -1.33 7.43
N VAL A 95 -0.49 -1.38 6.46
CA VAL A 95 0.94 -1.60 6.73
C VAL A 95 1.43 -0.52 7.68
N THR A 96 1.99 -0.95 8.81
CA THR A 96 2.43 -0.08 9.91
C THR A 96 3.86 -0.48 10.30
N PRO A 97 4.79 0.46 10.58
CA PRO A 97 4.64 1.91 10.49
C PRO A 97 4.35 2.40 9.05
N GLU A 98 3.52 3.44 8.91
CA GLU A 98 3.18 4.01 7.60
C GLU A 98 4.41 4.65 6.95
N ALA A 99 4.38 4.83 5.63
CA ALA A 99 5.52 5.36 4.90
C ALA A 99 5.85 6.82 5.31
N TYR A 100 4.84 7.61 5.67
CA TYR A 100 5.04 8.99 6.14
C TYR A 100 5.86 9.08 7.44
N ASP A 101 5.72 8.10 8.34
CA ASP A 101 6.51 8.00 9.57
C ASP A 101 7.91 7.37 9.33
N GLY A 102 8.29 7.12 8.07
CA GLY A 102 9.57 6.51 7.71
C GLY A 102 9.60 4.98 7.86
N GLY A 103 8.43 4.33 7.87
CA GLY A 103 8.33 2.87 7.87
C GLY A 103 9.00 2.22 6.67
N LEU A 104 9.22 0.91 6.72
CA LEU A 104 9.92 0.15 5.68
C LEU A 104 9.32 0.36 4.28
N LEU A 105 8.00 0.56 4.20
CA LEU A 105 7.28 0.84 2.96
C LEU A 105 7.80 2.10 2.22
N ALA A 106 8.32 3.08 2.95
CA ALA A 106 8.94 4.29 2.38
C ALA A 106 10.29 4.03 1.70
N LYS A 107 10.94 2.89 1.99
CA LYS A 107 12.25 2.51 1.43
C LYS A 107 12.14 1.56 0.23
N VAL A 108 10.93 1.08 -0.07
CA VAL A 108 10.67 0.24 -1.23
C VAL A 108 10.92 1.04 -2.52
N ARG A 109 11.55 0.39 -3.48
CA ARG A 109 11.87 0.90 -4.82
C ARG A 109 11.29 -0.03 -5.87
N ASP A 110 11.07 0.48 -7.07
CA ASP A 110 10.67 -0.33 -8.20
C ASP A 110 11.67 -1.47 -8.45
N GLY A 111 11.16 -2.67 -8.68
CA GLY A 111 11.96 -3.86 -8.92
C GLY A 111 12.33 -4.67 -7.67
N ASP A 112 12.18 -4.12 -6.46
CA ASP A 112 12.41 -4.88 -5.23
C ASP A 112 11.51 -6.11 -5.16
N ILE A 113 12.04 -7.26 -4.77
CA ILE A 113 11.20 -8.45 -4.60
C ILE A 113 10.44 -8.34 -3.27
N ILE A 114 9.11 -8.44 -3.35
CA ILE A 114 8.24 -8.49 -2.18
C ILE A 114 7.51 -9.82 -2.16
N ARG A 115 7.52 -10.49 -1.01
CA ARG A 115 6.70 -11.67 -0.73
C ARG A 115 5.51 -11.29 0.14
N VAL A 116 4.32 -11.53 -0.39
CA VAL A 116 3.04 -11.44 0.32
C VAL A 116 2.54 -12.86 0.53
N ASN A 117 2.60 -13.35 1.77
CA ASN A 117 2.18 -14.69 2.13
C ASN A 117 0.93 -14.65 3.02
N GLY A 118 -0.24 -14.76 2.39
CA GLY A 118 -1.52 -14.82 3.07
C GLY A 118 -1.79 -16.13 3.84
N GLN A 119 -0.97 -17.17 3.65
CA GLN A 119 -1.10 -18.43 4.40
C GLN A 119 -0.40 -18.36 5.76
N THR A 120 0.80 -17.79 5.81
CA THR A 120 1.57 -17.60 7.06
C THR A 120 1.32 -16.25 7.72
N GLY A 121 0.77 -15.28 6.98
CA GLY A 121 0.62 -13.90 7.43
C GLY A 121 1.89 -13.06 7.28
N GLU A 122 2.89 -13.57 6.58
CA GLU A 122 4.19 -12.91 6.39
C GLU A 122 4.14 -11.90 5.23
N LEU A 123 4.70 -10.71 5.46
CA LEU A 123 4.96 -9.70 4.44
C LEU A 123 6.44 -9.33 4.51
N THR A 124 7.20 -9.68 3.47
CA THR A 124 8.67 -9.58 3.50
C THR A 124 9.17 -8.83 2.27
N LEU A 125 10.07 -7.88 2.50
CA LEU A 125 10.86 -7.21 1.47
C LEU A 125 12.20 -7.94 1.33
N LEU A 126 12.44 -8.59 0.20
CA LEU A 126 13.61 -9.43 -0.04
C LEU A 126 14.77 -8.57 -0.58
N VAL A 127 15.28 -7.71 0.30
CA VAL A 127 16.44 -6.85 0.04
C VAL A 127 17.40 -7.03 1.21
N ASP A 128 18.71 -7.06 0.93
CA ASP A 128 19.72 -7.22 1.96
C ASP A 128 19.64 -6.10 3.02
N ASP A 129 19.83 -6.45 4.30
CA ASP A 129 19.75 -5.51 5.42
C ASP A 129 20.73 -4.34 5.27
N ALA A 130 21.92 -4.59 4.73
CA ALA A 130 22.93 -3.57 4.47
C ALA A 130 22.45 -2.55 3.42
N GLU A 131 21.74 -3.01 2.39
CA GLU A 131 21.16 -2.12 1.39
C GLU A 131 19.99 -1.34 1.99
N LEU A 132 19.07 -2.00 2.71
CA LEU A 132 17.94 -1.36 3.38
C LEU A 132 18.39 -0.30 4.41
N ALA A 133 19.49 -0.55 5.12
CA ALA A 133 20.09 0.41 6.05
C ALA A 133 20.63 1.65 5.32
N ALA A 134 21.23 1.48 4.14
CA ALA A 134 21.76 2.58 3.34
C ALA A 134 20.65 3.40 2.64
N ARG A 135 19.47 2.83 2.42
CA ARG A 135 18.33 3.53 1.79
C ARG A 135 17.75 4.60 2.71
N GLN A 136 17.57 5.79 2.16
CA GLN A 136 16.75 6.85 2.75
C GLN A 136 15.28 6.60 2.43
N ALA A 137 14.40 6.87 3.39
CA ALA A 137 12.96 6.84 3.19
C ALA A 137 12.56 7.93 2.18
N HIS A 138 11.70 7.58 1.23
CA HIS A 138 11.14 8.56 0.31
C HIS A 138 10.25 9.57 1.06
N ILE A 139 10.42 10.85 0.76
CA ILE A 139 9.60 11.93 1.33
C ILE A 139 8.64 12.41 0.23
N PRO A 140 7.32 12.20 0.37
CA PRO A 140 6.34 12.59 -0.63
C PRO A 140 6.02 14.09 -0.54
N ASP A 141 5.56 14.67 -1.65
CA ASP A 141 4.81 15.92 -1.61
C ASP A 141 3.32 15.64 -1.32
N LEU A 142 2.88 16.00 -0.11
CA LEU A 142 1.50 15.84 0.35
C LEU A 142 0.71 17.15 0.38
N SER A 143 1.24 18.24 -0.17
CA SER A 143 0.61 19.56 -0.15
C SER A 143 -0.84 19.54 -0.67
N GLY A 144 -1.08 18.84 -1.80
CA GLY A 144 -2.41 18.68 -2.40
C GLY A 144 -3.39 17.84 -1.56
N SER A 145 -2.88 17.04 -0.63
CA SER A 145 -3.68 16.23 0.30
C SER A 145 -3.93 16.93 1.64
N ARG A 146 -3.19 18.00 1.94
CA ARG A 146 -3.20 18.66 3.25
C ARG A 146 -3.97 19.97 3.30
N VAL A 147 -4.17 20.63 2.16
CA VAL A 147 -4.83 21.94 2.05
C VAL A 147 -6.04 21.88 1.13
N GLY A 148 -7.09 22.63 1.46
CA GLY A 148 -8.33 22.71 0.67
C GLY A 148 -9.42 21.82 1.22
N THR A 149 -10.68 22.14 0.90
CA THR A 149 -11.90 21.51 1.44
C THR A 149 -11.92 21.44 2.97
N GLY A 150 -11.28 22.40 3.66
CA GLY A 150 -11.22 22.47 5.12
C GLY A 150 -10.18 21.54 5.76
N ARG A 151 -9.35 20.84 4.98
CA ARG A 151 -8.35 19.87 5.49
C ARG A 151 -7.28 20.53 6.36
N GLU A 152 -7.03 21.82 6.16
CA GLU A 152 -6.15 22.67 6.95
C GLU A 152 -6.57 22.74 8.43
N MET A 153 -7.88 22.64 8.74
CA MET A 153 -8.39 22.66 10.11
C MET A 153 -8.01 21.40 10.90
N PHE A 154 -7.72 20.30 10.21
CA PHE A 154 -7.44 19.00 10.81
C PHE A 154 -5.95 18.67 10.89
N GLY A 155 -5.05 19.56 10.46
CA GLY A 155 -3.62 19.31 10.41
C GLY A 155 -3.03 18.86 11.76
N ALA A 156 -3.35 19.60 12.83
CA ALA A 156 -2.85 19.30 14.17
C ALA A 156 -3.35 17.95 14.73
N LEU A 157 -4.56 17.52 14.36
CA LEU A 157 -5.09 16.22 14.74
C LEU A 157 -4.45 15.10 13.91
N ARG A 158 -4.28 15.33 12.60
CA ARG A 158 -3.69 14.37 11.67
C ARG A 158 -2.28 13.97 12.08
N GLU A 159 -1.43 14.94 12.45
CA GLU A 159 -0.05 14.66 12.91
C GLU A 159 0.00 13.85 14.23
N LYS A 160 -1.09 13.82 15.00
CA LYS A 160 -1.20 13.08 16.26
C LYS A 160 -1.85 11.70 16.13
N LEU A 161 -2.29 11.31 14.93
CA LEU A 161 -2.92 10.00 14.73
C LEU A 161 -1.92 8.88 15.07
N SER A 162 -2.38 7.90 15.82
CA SER A 162 -1.63 6.66 16.07
C SER A 162 -1.56 5.79 14.81
N GLY A 163 -0.75 4.73 14.84
CA GLY A 163 -0.68 3.78 13.73
C GLY A 163 -2.02 3.07 13.50
N ALA A 164 -2.24 2.52 12.31
CA ALA A 164 -3.48 1.83 11.97
C ALA A 164 -3.78 0.63 12.89
N GLU A 165 -2.73 -0.07 13.38
CA GLU A 165 -2.85 -1.16 14.36
C GLU A 165 -3.33 -0.68 15.74
N GLN A 166 -3.09 0.60 16.07
CA GLN A 166 -3.51 1.25 17.31
C GLN A 166 -4.85 1.98 17.16
N GLY A 167 -5.60 1.68 16.10
CA GLY A 167 -6.91 2.26 15.83
C GLY A 167 -6.90 3.66 15.23
N ALA A 168 -5.74 4.20 14.84
CA ALA A 168 -5.60 5.56 14.29
C ALA A 168 -6.32 6.63 15.13
N THR A 169 -6.10 6.60 16.46
CA THR A 169 -6.67 7.58 17.40
C THR A 169 -5.74 8.78 17.56
N CYS A 170 -6.31 9.96 17.80
CA CYS A 170 -5.57 11.16 18.20
C CYS A 170 -5.86 11.58 19.65
N ILE A 171 -6.58 10.73 20.40
CA ILE A 171 -6.97 10.94 21.79
C ILE A 171 -6.28 9.89 22.66
N ASN A 172 -5.62 10.35 23.72
CA ASN A 172 -5.10 9.48 24.78
C ASN A 172 -6.19 9.34 25.85
N PHE A 173 -6.60 8.11 26.14
CA PHE A 173 -7.50 7.78 27.25
C PHE A 173 -6.71 7.49 28.52
#